data_AF-A0A0B1SCL9-F1
#
_entry.id   AF-A0A0B1SCL9-F1
#
_cell.length_a   1.000
_cell.length_b   1.000
_cell.length_c   1.000
_cell.angle_alpha   90.00
_cell.angle_beta   90.00
_cell.angle_gamma   90.00
#
_symmetry.space_group_name_H-M   'P 1'
#
loop_
_entity.id
_entity.type
_entity.pdbx_description
1 polymer ?
#
loop_
_entity_poly.entity_id
_entity_poly.type
_entity_poly.pdbx_seq_one_letter_code
_entity_poly.pdbx_strand_id
1 'polypeptide(L)'
;MLLWAASLASLVGYFMEQREFGDEAKKDNLYLAITLATVVSITGVFSFYQEAKSGNIMSTFANMIPTMAHVLRDGRMTDVKVEEVVLGDIVDISGGDKVPADLRIISARGLKVDNSSLTGESEPQNRSAEFTHNNPLESKNVAMFSTSVLEGSARGVVILTADNTVVGRIAALTAQVSSGPTPIAKEISHFINIITFVALGVGVTFFVLAIIYGYTLIHVSLHFTHQFT
;
A
#
# COMPACT_ATOMS: atom_id res chain seq x y z
N MET A 1 -9.76 15.35 14.27
CA MET A 1 -11.11 15.96 14.27
C MET A 1 -11.36 16.86 15.48
N LEU A 2 -11.06 16.44 16.71
CA LEU A 2 -11.30 17.25 17.92
C LEU A 2 -10.60 18.63 17.91
N LEU A 3 -9.35 18.70 17.43
CA LEU A 3 -8.60 19.95 17.34
C LEU A 3 -9.19 20.96 16.33
N TRP A 4 -9.81 20.48 15.25
CA TRP A 4 -10.55 21.34 14.32
C TRP A 4 -11.79 21.93 14.97
N ALA A 5 -12.53 21.12 15.74
CA ALA A 5 -13.68 21.59 16.50
C ALA A 5 -13.27 22.63 17.56
N ALA A 6 -12.15 22.43 18.26
CA ALA A 6 -11.62 23.37 19.24
C ALA A 6 -11.17 24.69 18.59
N SER A 7 -10.49 24.63 17.44
CA SER A 7 -10.12 25.82 16.65
C SER A 7 -11.36 26.61 16.22
N LEU A 8 -12.40 25.93 15.71
CA LEU A 8 -13.65 26.55 15.31
C LEU A 8 -14.42 27.16 16.49
N ALA A 9 -14.48 26.46 17.64
CA ALA A 9 -15.10 26.97 18.85
C ALA A 9 -14.39 28.23 19.38
N SER A 10 -13.05 28.25 19.33
CA SER A 10 -12.25 29.42 19.73
C SER A 10 -12.48 30.61 18.80
N LEU A 11 -12.62 30.35 17.50
CA LEU A 11 -12.96 31.37 16.51
C LEU A 11 -14.37 31.94 16.73
N VAL A 12 -15.35 31.09 17.03
CA VAL A 12 -16.71 31.54 17.44
C VAL A 12 -16.66 32.36 18.72
N GLY A 13 -15.87 31.94 19.72
CA GLY A 13 -15.66 32.68 20.96
C GLY A 13 -15.13 34.11 20.71
N TYR A 14 -14.13 34.25 19.83
CA TYR A 14 -13.63 35.57 19.42
C TYR A 14 -14.72 36.42 18.76
N PHE A 15 -15.53 35.87 17.86
CA PHE A 15 -16.61 36.62 17.21
C PHE A 15 -17.70 37.06 18.19
N MET A 16 -18.01 36.25 19.21
CA MET A 16 -18.95 36.64 20.27
C MET A 16 -18.39 37.78 21.11
N GLU A 17 -17.13 37.67 21.53
CA GLU A 17 -16.44 38.68 22.34
C GLU A 17 -16.28 40.02 21.57
N GLN A 18 -15.97 39.94 20.27
CA GLN A 18 -15.90 41.11 19.40
C GLN A 18 -17.25 41.82 19.22
N ARG A 19 -18.35 41.05 19.22
CA ARG A 19 -19.71 41.62 19.11
C ARG A 19 -20.16 42.30 20.41
N GLU A 20 -19.62 41.89 21.55
CA GLU A 20 -20.02 42.36 22.88
C GLU A 20 -19.10 43.47 23.43
N PHE A 21 -17.79 43.40 23.18
CA PHE A 21 -16.77 44.34 23.70
C PHE A 21 -16.10 45.21 22.62
N GLY A 22 -16.45 45.04 21.33
CA GLY A 22 -15.91 45.86 20.24
C GLY A 22 -14.37 45.77 20.13
N ASP A 23 -13.68 46.91 20.26
CA ASP A 23 -12.22 47.03 20.13
C ASP A 23 -11.44 46.60 21.40
N GLU A 24 -12.09 46.42 22.55
CA GLU A 24 -11.44 45.89 23.77
C GLU A 24 -11.46 44.36 23.86
N ALA A 25 -11.96 43.67 22.82
CA ALA A 25 -12.00 42.21 22.78
C ALA A 25 -10.59 41.60 22.88
N LYS A 26 -10.39 40.62 23.78
CA LYS A 26 -9.11 39.94 23.91
C LYS A 26 -8.84 39.07 22.69
N LYS A 27 -7.64 39.21 22.12
CA LYS A 27 -7.21 38.45 20.93
C LYS A 27 -6.73 37.03 21.25
N ASP A 28 -6.81 36.60 22.51
CA ASP A 28 -6.34 35.31 22.98
C ASP A 28 -7.05 34.15 22.25
N ASN A 29 -8.38 34.26 22.09
CA ASN A 29 -9.20 33.29 21.37
C ASN A 29 -8.83 33.19 19.87
N LEU A 30 -8.43 34.32 19.26
CA LEU A 30 -7.97 34.36 17.87
C LEU A 30 -6.60 33.68 17.71
N TYR A 31 -5.65 33.98 18.60
CA TYR A 31 -4.33 33.33 18.58
C TYR A 31 -4.43 31.82 18.82
N LEU A 32 -5.31 31.39 19.73
CA LEU A 32 -5.56 29.97 19.99
C LEU A 32 -6.14 29.27 18.75
N ALA A 33 -7.14 29.86 18.08
CA ALA A 33 -7.74 29.30 16.88
C ALA A 33 -6.72 29.09 15.76
N ILE A 34 -5.88 30.10 15.48
CA ILE A 34 -4.84 30.07 14.44
C ILE A 34 -3.77 29.02 14.78
N THR A 35 -3.34 28.96 16.05
CA THR A 35 -2.31 28.00 16.50
C THR A 35 -2.79 26.56 16.32
N LEU A 36 -4.02 26.25 16.75
CA LEU A 36 -4.60 24.92 16.61
C LEU A 36 -4.76 24.50 15.15
N ALA A 37 -5.25 25.41 14.29
CA ALA A 37 -5.39 25.13 12.85
C ALA A 37 -4.03 24.85 12.18
N THR A 38 -3.00 25.59 12.58
CA THR A 38 -1.64 25.43 12.05
C THR A 38 -1.04 24.07 12.41
N VAL A 39 -1.14 23.67 13.69
CA VAL A 39 -0.62 22.37 14.17
C VAL A 39 -1.30 21.20 13.45
N VAL A 40 -2.62 21.25 13.28
CA VAL A 40 -3.37 20.18 12.59
C VAL A 40 -3.01 20.11 11.10
N SER A 41 -2.81 21.27 10.47
CA SER A 41 -2.41 21.33 9.06
C SER A 41 -1.01 20.72 8.84
N ILE A 42 -0.03 21.08 9.69
CA ILE A 42 1.33 20.55 9.61
C ILE A 42 1.35 19.04 9.83
N THR A 43 0.66 18.56 10.88
CA THR A 43 0.59 17.11 11.18
C THR A 43 -0.12 16.33 10.08
N GLY A 44 -1.17 16.89 9.48
CA GLY A 44 -1.85 16.29 8.31
C GLY A 44 -0.94 16.17 7.09
N VAL A 45 -0.21 17.22 6.74
CA VAL A 45 0.75 17.20 5.61
C VAL A 45 1.88 16.20 5.87
N PHE A 46 2.42 16.14 7.08
CA PHE A 46 3.48 15.19 7.43
C PHE A 46 2.99 13.73 7.38
N SER A 47 1.76 13.47 7.84
CA SER A 47 1.12 12.15 7.73
C SER A 47 0.94 11.73 6.28
N PHE A 48 0.41 12.64 5.45
CA PHE A 48 0.22 12.39 4.02
C PHE A 48 1.55 12.10 3.31
N TYR A 49 2.61 12.84 3.63
CA TYR A 49 3.92 12.63 3.01
C TYR A 49 4.55 11.29 3.41
N GLN A 50 4.39 10.86 4.66
CA GLN A 50 4.87 9.54 5.13
C GLN A 50 4.12 8.40 4.43
N GLU A 51 2.81 8.53 4.26
CA GLU A 51 1.99 7.53 3.58
C GLU A 51 2.32 7.45 2.08
N ALA A 52 2.47 8.61 1.41
CA ALA A 52 2.86 8.67 0.01
C ALA A 52 4.26 8.08 -0.25
N LYS A 53 5.22 8.28 0.66
CA LYS A 53 6.56 7.69 0.56
C LYS A 53 6.55 6.17 0.72
N SER A 54 5.62 5.62 1.51
CA SER A 54 5.51 4.17 1.71
C SER A 54 5.02 3.42 0.47
N GLY A 55 4.30 4.07 -0.45
CA GLY A 55 3.72 3.44 -1.64
C GLY A 55 4.69 3.20 -2.81
N ASN A 56 5.84 3.89 -2.86
CA ASN A 56 6.68 3.95 -4.06
C ASN A 56 7.77 2.87 -4.19
N ILE A 57 7.84 1.93 -3.24
CA ILE A 57 8.86 0.86 -3.32
C ILE A 57 8.49 -0.17 -4.41
N MET A 58 7.20 -0.42 -4.64
CA MET A 58 6.75 -1.48 -5.56
C MET A 58 6.96 -1.14 -7.05
N SER A 59 6.79 0.12 -7.47
CA SER A 59 6.87 0.53 -8.89
C SER A 59 8.30 0.60 -9.43
N THR A 60 9.29 0.82 -8.56
CA THR A 60 10.70 0.96 -8.96
C THR A 60 11.34 -0.40 -9.27
N PHE A 61 10.85 -1.49 -8.66
CA PHE A 61 11.34 -2.84 -8.96
C PHE A 61 10.81 -3.41 -10.29
N ALA A 62 9.60 -3.02 -10.72
CA ALA A 62 9.00 -3.53 -11.95
C ALA A 62 9.73 -3.08 -13.23
N ASN A 63 10.39 -1.91 -13.21
CA ASN A 63 11.02 -1.30 -14.39
C ASN A 63 12.48 -1.72 -14.65
N MET A 64 13.09 -2.55 -13.78
CA MET A 64 14.54 -2.82 -13.83
C MET A 64 14.96 -4.10 -14.55
N ILE A 65 14.03 -4.93 -15.05
CA ILE A 65 14.41 -6.15 -15.80
C ILE A 65 13.52 -6.31 -17.03
N PRO A 66 13.67 -5.46 -18.08
CA PRO A 66 13.13 -5.81 -19.38
C PRO A 66 13.89 -7.03 -19.88
N THR A 67 13.30 -8.20 -19.69
CA THR A 67 13.82 -9.43 -20.30
C THR A 67 13.26 -9.47 -21.72
N MET A 68 14.10 -9.70 -22.72
CA MET A 68 13.65 -9.99 -24.07
C MET A 68 13.31 -11.49 -24.15
N ALA A 69 12.35 -11.86 -24.98
CA ALA A 69 11.97 -13.25 -25.23
C ALA A 69 12.22 -13.61 -26.69
N HIS A 70 12.87 -14.75 -26.91
CA HIS A 70 13.13 -15.30 -28.24
C HIS A 70 11.92 -16.11 -28.71
N VAL A 71 11.10 -15.56 -29.61
CA VAL A 71 9.88 -16.20 -30.12
C VAL A 71 10.02 -16.61 -31.59
N LEU A 72 9.42 -17.74 -31.95
CA LEU A 72 9.29 -18.22 -33.32
C LEU A 72 7.91 -17.81 -33.87
N ARG A 73 7.88 -16.79 -34.71
CA ARG A 73 6.68 -16.31 -35.43
C ARG A 73 6.94 -16.35 -36.94
N ASP A 74 5.97 -16.77 -37.73
CA ASP A 74 6.10 -16.90 -39.20
C ASP A 74 7.33 -17.69 -39.67
N GLY A 75 7.75 -18.70 -38.88
CA GLY A 75 8.91 -19.53 -39.18
C GLY A 75 10.27 -18.83 -38.98
N ARG A 76 10.31 -17.63 -38.40
CA ARG A 76 11.53 -16.87 -38.10
C ARG A 76 11.66 -16.59 -36.60
N MET A 77 12.87 -16.72 -36.09
CA MET A 77 13.19 -16.31 -34.72
C MET A 77 13.21 -14.78 -34.65
N THR A 78 12.45 -14.23 -33.71
CA THR A 78 12.32 -12.80 -33.49
C THR A 78 12.40 -12.51 -32.00
N ASP A 79 13.10 -11.45 -31.63
CA ASP A 79 13.21 -11.01 -30.24
C ASP A 79 12.12 -10.01 -29.96
N VAL A 80 11.24 -10.35 -29.02
CA VAL A 80 10.13 -9.49 -28.59
C VAL A 80 10.29 -9.16 -27.12
N LYS A 81 9.68 -8.07 -26.68
CA LYS A 81 9.59 -7.80 -25.24
C LYS A 81 8.73 -8.88 -24.59
N VAL A 82 9.05 -9.27 -23.35
CA VAL A 82 8.23 -10.23 -22.58
C VAL A 82 6.75 -9.82 -22.52
N GLU A 83 6.46 -8.51 -22.46
CA GLU A 83 5.11 -7.95 -22.45
C GLU A 83 4.31 -8.24 -23.75
N GLU A 84 5.00 -8.50 -24.86
CA GLU A 84 4.40 -8.77 -26.17
C GLU A 84 4.24 -10.27 -26.45
N VAL A 85 4.62 -11.13 -25.51
CA VAL A 85 4.46 -12.59 -25.60
C VAL A 85 3.00 -12.97 -25.36
N VAL A 86 2.43 -13.75 -26.27
CA VAL A 86 1.02 -14.17 -26.23
C VAL A 86 0.87 -15.68 -26.12
N LEU A 87 -0.32 -16.12 -25.73
CA LEU A 87 -0.68 -17.53 -25.67
C LEU A 87 -0.48 -18.20 -27.04
N GLY A 88 0.14 -19.38 -27.05
CA GLY A 88 0.42 -20.14 -28.26
C GLY A 88 1.72 -19.77 -28.97
N ASP A 89 2.42 -18.70 -28.56
CA ASP A 89 3.77 -18.42 -29.07
C ASP A 89 4.71 -19.59 -28.76
N ILE A 90 5.63 -19.85 -29.69
CA ILE A 90 6.71 -20.80 -29.49
C ILE A 90 7.94 -20.00 -29.03
N VAL A 91 8.41 -20.27 -27.82
CA VAL A 91 9.57 -19.60 -27.22
C VAL A 91 10.75 -20.56 -27.19
N ASP A 92 11.93 -20.06 -27.54
CA ASP A 92 13.21 -20.74 -27.31
C ASP A 92 13.86 -20.17 -26.04
N ILE A 93 14.32 -21.05 -25.16
CA ILE A 93 14.99 -20.69 -23.91
C ILE A 93 16.32 -21.42 -23.80
N SER A 94 17.33 -20.72 -23.29
CA SER A 94 18.69 -21.23 -23.15
C SER A 94 19.30 -20.92 -21.79
N GLY A 95 20.38 -21.62 -21.43
CA GLY A 95 21.10 -21.39 -20.17
C GLY A 95 21.50 -19.93 -19.99
N GLY A 96 21.10 -19.34 -18.86
CA GLY A 96 21.27 -17.92 -18.55
C GLY A 96 19.98 -17.10 -18.70
N ASP A 97 18.99 -17.60 -19.42
CA ASP A 97 17.72 -16.90 -19.62
C ASP A 97 16.77 -17.06 -18.43
N LYS A 98 15.88 -16.08 -18.25
CA LYS A 98 14.69 -16.25 -17.42
C LYS A 98 13.54 -16.71 -18.29
N VAL A 99 12.71 -17.60 -17.75
CA VAL A 99 11.53 -18.09 -18.46
C VAL A 99 10.48 -16.96 -18.54
N PRO A 100 10.07 -16.53 -19.76
CA PRO A 100 9.29 -15.30 -19.95
C PRO A 100 7.79 -15.44 -19.65
N ALA A 101 7.26 -16.66 -19.68
CA ALA A 101 5.86 -17.00 -19.44
C ALA A 101 5.77 -18.47 -18.99
N ASP A 102 4.62 -18.99 -18.57
CA ASP A 102 4.53 -20.44 -18.34
C ASP A 102 4.53 -21.16 -19.69
N LEU A 103 5.48 -22.10 -19.87
CA LEU A 103 5.73 -22.80 -21.11
C LEU A 103 5.46 -24.29 -20.96
N ARG A 104 4.79 -24.89 -21.95
CA ARG A 104 4.76 -26.32 -22.17
C ARG A 104 5.95 -26.71 -23.06
N ILE A 105 6.91 -27.44 -22.50
CA ILE A 105 8.13 -27.85 -23.20
C ILE A 105 7.80 -28.87 -24.30
N ILE A 106 8.12 -28.55 -25.56
CA ILE A 106 7.93 -29.44 -26.71
C ILE A 106 9.25 -30.11 -27.14
N SER A 107 10.39 -29.50 -26.80
CA SER A 107 11.71 -30.08 -27.03
C SER A 107 12.67 -29.54 -25.97
N ALA A 108 13.56 -30.39 -25.45
CA ALA A 108 14.56 -29.98 -24.47
C ALA A 108 15.86 -30.76 -24.69
N ARG A 109 16.99 -30.11 -24.46
CA ARG A 109 18.34 -30.67 -24.54
C ARG A 109 19.09 -30.30 -23.27
N GLY A 110 19.11 -31.24 -22.31
CA GLY A 110 19.79 -31.04 -21.03
C GLY A 110 19.25 -29.86 -20.22
N LEU A 111 17.98 -29.48 -20.41
CA LEU A 111 17.40 -28.31 -19.77
C LEU A 111 17.29 -28.52 -18.26
N LYS A 112 17.91 -27.64 -17.48
CA LYS A 112 17.71 -27.54 -16.04
C LYS A 112 17.28 -26.14 -15.66
N VAL A 113 16.28 -26.06 -14.79
CA VAL A 113 15.74 -24.80 -14.30
C VAL A 113 15.83 -24.72 -12.77
N ASP A 114 16.02 -23.51 -12.27
CA ASP A 114 15.94 -23.19 -10.85
C ASP A 114 14.53 -22.71 -10.49
N ASN A 115 13.83 -23.50 -9.68
CA ASN A 115 12.49 -23.17 -9.18
C ASN A 115 12.53 -22.49 -7.79
N SER A 116 13.70 -22.08 -7.28
CA SER A 116 13.85 -21.45 -5.96
C SER A 116 12.91 -20.28 -5.73
N SER A 117 12.59 -19.52 -6.79
CA SER A 117 11.64 -18.40 -6.75
C SER A 117 10.20 -18.82 -6.43
N LEU A 118 9.82 -20.09 -6.67
CA LEU A 118 8.48 -20.63 -6.42
C LEU A 118 8.45 -21.58 -5.22
N THR A 119 9.44 -22.46 -5.09
CA THR A 119 9.44 -23.52 -4.07
C THR A 119 10.32 -23.20 -2.86
N GLY A 120 11.24 -22.23 -2.98
CA GLY A 120 12.28 -21.97 -1.97
C GLY A 120 13.46 -22.95 -2.01
N GLU A 121 13.39 -23.99 -2.84
CA GLU A 121 14.43 -25.01 -2.98
C GLU A 121 15.33 -24.69 -4.18
N SER A 122 16.64 -24.58 -3.95
CA SER A 122 17.63 -24.24 -4.98
C SER A 122 18.15 -25.45 -5.77
N GLU A 123 17.54 -26.63 -5.63
CA GLU A 123 17.95 -27.82 -6.35
C GLU A 123 17.54 -27.75 -7.84
N PRO A 124 18.49 -27.84 -8.79
CA PRO A 124 18.20 -27.81 -10.21
C PRO A 124 17.21 -28.89 -10.65
N GLN A 125 16.10 -28.48 -11.28
CA GLN A 125 15.08 -29.41 -11.76
C GLN A 125 15.22 -29.66 -13.26
N ASN A 126 15.33 -30.93 -13.65
CA ASN A 126 15.40 -31.34 -15.06
C ASN A 126 14.04 -31.15 -15.76
N ARG A 127 14.07 -30.61 -16.99
CA ARG A 127 12.88 -30.44 -17.82
C ARG A 127 12.99 -31.25 -19.13
N SER A 128 11.87 -31.82 -19.55
CA SER A 128 11.77 -32.67 -20.74
C SER A 128 10.44 -32.45 -21.46
N ALA A 129 10.30 -32.93 -22.71
CA ALA A 129 9.04 -32.80 -23.44
C ALA A 129 7.96 -33.78 -22.93
N GLU A 130 8.36 -34.85 -22.25
CA GLU A 130 7.51 -35.96 -21.80
C GLU A 130 6.70 -35.59 -20.57
N PHE A 131 5.42 -35.94 -20.58
CA PHE A 131 4.55 -35.79 -19.42
C PHE A 131 4.93 -36.78 -18.31
N THR A 132 5.22 -36.28 -17.12
CA THR A 132 5.69 -37.11 -16.00
C THR A 132 4.74 -37.15 -14.81
N HIS A 133 3.92 -36.12 -14.62
CA HIS A 133 3.07 -36.01 -13.43
C HIS A 133 1.79 -35.23 -13.70
N ASN A 134 0.69 -35.59 -13.02
CA ASN A 134 -0.59 -34.88 -13.14
C ASN A 134 -0.53 -33.46 -12.58
N ASN A 135 0.29 -33.22 -11.55
CA ASN A 135 0.52 -31.88 -11.02
C ASN A 135 1.47 -31.11 -11.96
N PRO A 136 1.05 -29.98 -12.56
CA PRO A 136 1.91 -29.17 -13.43
C PRO A 136 3.17 -28.65 -12.73
N LEU A 137 3.14 -28.49 -11.40
CA LEU A 137 4.29 -28.01 -10.64
C LEU A 137 5.45 -29.01 -10.59
N GLU A 138 5.11 -30.30 -10.55
CA GLU A 138 6.05 -31.42 -10.46
C GLU A 138 6.37 -32.02 -11.83
N SER A 139 5.55 -31.73 -12.84
CA SER A 139 5.76 -32.26 -14.17
C SER A 139 6.98 -31.62 -14.83
N LYS A 140 7.87 -32.45 -15.40
CA LYS A 140 9.10 -31.99 -16.08
C LYS A 140 8.83 -31.21 -17.37
N ASN A 141 7.58 -31.24 -17.82
CA ASN A 141 7.16 -30.79 -19.13
C ASN A 141 6.56 -29.38 -19.14
N VAL A 142 6.62 -28.71 -17.99
CA VAL A 142 6.24 -27.32 -17.79
C VAL A 142 7.44 -26.55 -17.25
N ALA A 143 7.74 -25.40 -17.84
CA ALA A 143 8.60 -24.37 -17.26
C ALA A 143 7.73 -23.19 -16.84
N MET A 144 8.04 -22.56 -15.71
CA MET A 144 7.18 -21.56 -15.09
C MET A 144 7.81 -20.17 -15.21
N PHE A 145 6.97 -19.15 -15.29
CA PHE A 145 7.39 -17.76 -15.29
C PHE A 145 8.30 -17.46 -14.08
N SER A 146 9.32 -16.63 -14.31
CA SER A 146 10.31 -16.20 -13.30
C SER A 146 11.30 -17.26 -12.82
N THR A 147 11.24 -18.51 -13.31
CA THR A 147 12.32 -19.48 -13.07
C THR A 147 13.53 -19.16 -13.95
N SER A 148 14.73 -19.44 -13.45
CA SER A 148 15.98 -19.20 -14.20
C SER A 148 16.45 -20.48 -14.86
N VAL A 149 16.85 -20.42 -16.12
CA VAL A 149 17.43 -21.55 -16.84
C VAL A 149 18.91 -21.64 -16.50
N LEU A 150 19.33 -22.71 -15.84
CA LEU A 150 20.70 -22.89 -15.40
C LEU A 150 21.60 -23.40 -16.53
N GLU A 151 21.10 -24.39 -17.28
CA GLU A 151 21.82 -24.99 -18.39
C GLU A 151 20.88 -25.65 -19.39
N GLY A 152 21.43 -25.95 -20.57
CA GLY A 152 20.71 -26.58 -21.67
C GLY A 152 19.92 -25.59 -22.53
N SER A 153 19.12 -26.13 -23.43
CA SER A 153 18.17 -25.35 -24.23
C SER A 153 16.86 -26.10 -24.40
N ALA A 154 15.78 -25.35 -24.58
CA ALA A 154 14.47 -25.93 -24.81
C ALA A 154 13.58 -25.00 -25.61
N ARG A 155 12.64 -25.63 -26.32
CA ARG A 155 11.55 -24.95 -27.01
C ARG A 155 10.25 -25.30 -26.32
N GLY A 156 9.43 -24.29 -26.07
CA GLY A 156 8.15 -24.45 -25.41
C GLY A 156 7.04 -23.62 -26.04
N VAL A 157 5.81 -24.07 -25.90
CA VAL A 157 4.61 -23.30 -26.28
C VAL A 157 4.11 -22.56 -25.05
N VAL A 158 3.81 -21.28 -25.20
CA VAL A 158 3.25 -20.46 -24.12
C VAL A 158 1.83 -20.92 -23.79
N ILE A 159 1.63 -21.33 -22.53
CA ILE A 159 0.34 -21.81 -22.03
C ILE A 159 -0.37 -20.82 -21.11
N LEU A 160 0.38 -19.99 -20.37
CA LEU A 160 -0.17 -18.93 -19.51
C LEU A 160 0.74 -17.70 -19.57
N THR A 161 0.15 -16.51 -19.56
CA THR A 161 0.84 -15.21 -19.61
C THR A 161 0.34 -14.28 -18.50
N ALA A 162 1.17 -13.30 -18.12
CA ALA A 162 0.85 -12.26 -17.14
C ALA A 162 0.22 -12.82 -15.85
N ASP A 163 -0.89 -12.22 -15.40
CA ASP A 163 -1.60 -12.58 -14.16
C ASP A 163 -2.13 -14.03 -14.15
N ASN A 164 -2.26 -14.65 -15.34
CA ASN A 164 -2.71 -16.03 -15.45
C ASN A 164 -1.60 -17.05 -15.17
N THR A 165 -0.32 -16.65 -15.18
CA THR A 165 0.80 -17.54 -14.83
C THR A 165 0.70 -18.01 -13.37
N VAL A 166 1.38 -19.10 -13.01
CA VAL A 166 1.44 -19.57 -11.63
C VAL A 166 1.91 -18.46 -10.69
N VAL A 167 3.02 -17.79 -11.02
CA VAL A 167 3.57 -16.69 -10.22
C VAL A 167 2.67 -15.46 -10.28
N GLY A 168 2.08 -15.14 -11.44
CA GLY A 168 1.13 -14.04 -11.59
C GLY A 168 -0.07 -14.17 -10.66
N ARG A 169 -0.65 -15.37 -10.55
CA ARG A 169 -1.74 -15.64 -9.61
C ARG A 169 -1.30 -15.51 -8.15
N ILE A 170 -0.11 -15.99 -7.80
CA ILE A 170 0.45 -15.84 -6.44
C ILE A 170 0.66 -14.35 -6.10
N ALA A 171 1.21 -13.58 -7.05
CA ALA A 171 1.41 -12.14 -6.89
C ALA A 171 0.06 -11.41 -6.76
N ALA A 172 -0.95 -11.76 -7.56
CA ALA A 172 -2.28 -11.18 -7.49
C ALA A 172 -2.97 -11.48 -6.15
N LEU A 173 -2.85 -12.71 -5.64
CA LEU A 173 -3.37 -13.08 -4.32
C LEU A 173 -2.67 -12.29 -3.21
N THR A 174 -1.35 -12.11 -3.31
CA THR A 174 -0.57 -11.36 -2.32
C THR A 174 -0.89 -9.87 -2.35
N ALA A 175 -1.07 -9.28 -3.53
CA ALA A 175 -1.46 -7.88 -3.69
C ALA A 175 -2.90 -7.61 -3.19
N GLN A 176 -3.79 -8.60 -3.29
CA GLN A 176 -5.15 -8.52 -2.75
C GLN A 176 -5.21 -8.64 -1.22
N VAL A 177 -4.12 -9.04 -0.55
CA VAL A 177 -4.02 -8.93 0.90
C VAL A 177 -3.84 -7.45 1.23
N SER A 178 -4.97 -6.74 1.28
CA SER A 178 -5.02 -5.37 1.78
C SER A 178 -4.33 -5.33 3.13
N SER A 179 -3.32 -4.48 3.26
CA SER A 179 -2.67 -4.19 4.53
C SER A 179 -3.73 -3.56 5.45
N GLY A 180 -4.44 -4.39 6.19
CA GLY A 180 -5.35 -3.92 7.23
C GLY A 180 -4.58 -3.09 8.25
N PRO A 181 -5.27 -2.21 9.02
CA PRO A 181 -4.60 -1.42 10.04
C PRO A 181 -3.85 -2.35 11.00
N THR A 182 -2.58 -2.02 11.26
CA THR A 182 -1.72 -2.82 12.14
C THR A 182 -2.36 -2.94 13.53
N PRO A 183 -2.06 -4.01 14.30
CA PRO A 183 -2.58 -4.15 15.66
C PRO A 183 -2.32 -2.89 16.51
N ILE A 184 -1.12 -2.31 16.39
CA ILE A 184 -0.77 -1.05 17.07
C ILE A 184 -1.64 0.12 16.59
N ALA A 185 -1.91 0.24 15.29
CA ALA A 185 -2.77 1.30 14.77
C ALA A 185 -4.23 1.16 15.24
N LYS A 186 -4.73 -0.08 15.40
CA LYS A 186 -6.06 -0.35 15.98
C LYS A 186 -6.12 0.06 17.44
N GLU A 187 -5.09 -0.28 18.23
CA GLU A 187 -5.00 0.12 19.64
C GLU A 187 -4.92 1.65 19.80
N ILE A 188 -4.10 2.33 18.99
CA ILE A 188 -4.03 3.80 18.97
C ILE A 188 -5.40 4.41 18.63
N SER A 189 -6.10 3.87 17.63
CA SER A 189 -7.43 4.35 17.23
C SER A 189 -8.45 4.17 18.36
N HIS A 190 -8.40 3.04 19.06
CA HIS A 190 -9.26 2.78 20.22
C HIS A 190 -8.94 3.75 21.37
N PHE A 191 -7.66 3.96 21.66
CA PHE A 191 -7.21 4.91 22.68
C PHE A 191 -7.63 6.35 22.38
N ILE A 192 -7.48 6.81 21.13
CA ILE A 192 -7.92 8.13 20.68
C ILE A 192 -9.43 8.29 20.87
N ASN A 193 -10.22 7.25 20.57
CA ASN A 193 -11.67 7.29 20.76
C ASN A 193 -12.05 7.42 22.25
N ILE A 194 -11.39 6.69 23.15
CA ILE A 194 -11.61 6.81 24.60
C ILE A 194 -11.34 8.25 25.06
N ILE A 195 -10.18 8.82 24.71
CA ILE A 195 -9.83 10.20 25.07
C ILE A 195 -10.86 11.19 24.51
N THR A 196 -11.31 10.98 23.27
CA THR A 196 -12.31 11.83 22.61
C THR A 196 -13.64 11.81 23.37
N PHE A 197 -14.13 10.63 23.77
CA PHE A 197 -15.36 10.51 24.56
C PHE A 197 -15.24 11.16 25.94
N VAL A 198 -14.12 10.97 26.63
CA VAL A 198 -13.87 11.59 27.94
C VAL A 198 -13.81 13.12 27.81
N ALA A 199 -13.06 13.64 26.84
CA ALA A 199 -12.93 15.08 26.60
C ALA A 199 -14.29 15.72 26.27
N LEU A 200 -15.11 15.05 25.45
CA LEU A 200 -16.44 15.53 25.09
C LEU A 200 -17.41 15.44 26.28
N GLY A 201 -17.35 14.37 27.06
CA GLY A 201 -18.17 14.21 28.27
C GLY A 201 -17.89 15.30 29.32
N VAL A 202 -16.60 15.59 29.57
CA VAL A 202 -16.19 16.70 30.46
C VAL A 202 -16.66 18.04 29.88
N GLY A 203 -16.41 18.30 28.60
CA GLY A 203 -16.83 19.55 27.94
C GLY A 203 -18.33 19.81 28.02
N VAL A 204 -19.15 18.79 27.72
CA VAL A 204 -20.62 18.88 27.81
C VAL A 204 -21.08 19.09 29.26
N THR A 205 -20.47 18.41 30.21
CA THR A 205 -20.82 18.56 31.64
C THR A 205 -20.58 19.98 32.12
N PHE A 206 -19.40 20.55 31.84
CA PHE A 206 -19.10 21.94 32.18
C PHE A 206 -20.01 22.94 31.46
N PHE A 207 -20.34 22.68 30.20
CA PHE A 207 -21.26 23.52 29.44
C PHE A 207 -22.67 23.55 30.06
N VAL A 208 -23.20 22.39 30.47
CA VAL A 208 -24.51 22.31 31.15
C VAL A 208 -24.47 23.02 32.50
N LEU A 209 -23.41 22.84 33.29
CA LEU A 209 -23.25 23.53 34.57
C LEU A 209 -23.17 25.06 34.39
N ALA A 210 -22.46 25.54 33.37
CA ALA A 210 -22.37 26.97 33.05
C ALA A 210 -23.75 27.59 32.82
N ILE A 211 -24.63 26.89 32.07
CA ILE A 211 -26.01 27.34 31.83
C ILE A 211 -26.83 27.35 33.14
N ILE A 212 -26.73 26.30 33.96
CA ILE A 212 -27.52 26.16 35.20
C ILE A 212 -27.14 27.23 36.24
N TYR A 213 -25.86 27.54 36.40
CA TYR A 213 -25.39 28.54 37.37
C TYR A 213 -25.63 29.99 36.93
N GLY A 214 -26.25 30.22 35.77
CA GLY A 214 -26.57 31.56 35.29
C GLY A 214 -25.35 32.43 34.99
N TYR A 215 -24.17 31.83 34.81
CA TYR A 215 -23.03 32.57 34.32
C TYR A 215 -23.31 32.98 32.87
N THR A 216 -23.45 34.28 32.64
CA THR A 216 -23.33 34.84 31.28
C THR A 216 -22.00 34.35 30.71
N LEU A 217 -22.00 33.90 29.44
CA LEU A 217 -20.87 33.22 28.77
C LEU A 217 -19.47 33.82 29.01
N ILE A 218 -19.41 35.11 29.32
CA ILE A 218 -18.25 35.96 29.59
C ILE A 218 -17.56 35.66 30.94
N HIS A 219 -18.31 35.22 31.96
CA HIS A 219 -17.75 35.09 33.32
C HIS A 219 -17.11 33.70 33.54
N VAL A 220 -17.50 32.69 32.75
CA VAL A 220 -16.89 31.36 32.73
C VAL A 220 -15.52 31.39 32.04
N SER A 221 -15.37 32.18 30.97
CA SER A 221 -14.09 32.37 30.28
C SER A 221 -13.07 33.13 31.16
N LEU A 222 -13.51 34.15 31.91
CA LEU A 222 -12.65 34.90 32.84
C LEU A 222 -12.15 34.08 34.04
N HIS A 223 -12.96 33.15 34.57
CA HIS A 223 -12.54 32.31 35.71
C HIS A 223 -11.51 31.24 35.30
N PHE A 224 -11.60 30.73 34.06
CA PHE A 224 -10.62 29.76 33.53
C PHE A 224 -9.24 30.38 33.31
N THR A 225 -9.15 31.67 32.92
CA THR A 225 -7.86 32.37 32.76
C THR A 225 -7.16 32.65 34.10
N HIS A 226 -7.91 32.88 35.18
CA HIS A 226 -7.32 33.27 36.47
C HIS A 226 -6.85 32.09 37.33
N GLN A 227 -7.14 30.84 36.92
CA GLN A 227 -6.77 29.63 37.65
C GLN A 227 -5.50 28.95 37.10
N PHE A 228 -4.92 29.46 36.00
CA PHE A 228 -3.73 28.89 35.33
C PHE A 228 -2.55 29.88 35.17
N THR A 229 -2.58 31.01 35.89
CA THR A 229 -1.41 31.83 36.23
C THR A 229 -1.11 31.70 37.71
#